data_AF-A0A7S0Q9H9-F1
#
_entry.id   AF-A0A7S0Q9H9-F1
#
_cell.length_a   1.000
_cell.length_b   1.000
_cell.length_c   1.000
_cell.angle_alpha   90.00
_cell.angle_beta   90.00
_cell.angle_gamma   90.00
#
_symmetry.space_group_name_H-M   'P 1'
#
loop_
_entity.id
_entity.type
_entity.pdbx_description
1 polymer ?
#
loop_
_entity_poly.entity_id
_entity_poly.type
_entity_poly.pdbx_seq_one_letter_code
_entity_poly.pdbx_strand_id
1 'polypeptide(L)'
;STIIDTVVNIIAVVFAWQLQMIVSSFYSALRGGKLIGGSIFGLLNDLVIPNMPESAPSWAKIPLDVNSSYVDDIIGYIFFAIGFASQLRSWFDVPFPLDIVLLPVTAFEYFLRYEITFGDAASGGWPALK
;
A
#
# COMPACT_ATOMS: atom_id res chain seq x y z
N SER A 1 0.02 40.57 0.36
CA SER A 1 0.53 40.35 1.72
C SER A 1 1.08 38.94 1.80
N THR A 2 2.39 38.80 1.85
CA THR A 2 3.14 37.53 1.75
C THR A 2 2.61 36.43 2.70
N ILE A 3 2.08 36.83 3.86
CA ILE A 3 1.49 35.93 4.86
C ILE A 3 0.22 35.23 4.32
N ILE A 4 -0.64 35.94 3.59
CA ILE A 4 -1.87 35.37 3.03
C ILE A 4 -1.54 34.33 1.97
N ASP A 5 -0.58 34.64 1.08
CA ASP A 5 -0.13 33.72 0.03
C ASP A 5 0.55 32.48 0.62
N THR A 6 1.30 32.64 1.71
CA THR A 6 1.94 31.52 2.41
C THR A 6 0.91 30.61 3.08
N VAL A 7 -0.11 31.17 3.73
CA VAL A 7 -1.19 30.39 4.37
C VAL A 7 -1.99 29.60 3.33
N VAL A 8 -2.33 30.23 2.20
CA VAL A 8 -3.03 29.56 1.11
C VAL A 8 -2.19 28.43 0.51
N ASN A 9 -0.89 28.63 0.32
CA ASN A 9 0.02 27.60 -0.17
C ASN A 9 0.15 26.42 0.80
N ILE A 10 0.22 26.68 2.10
CA ILE A 10 0.26 25.61 3.11
C ILE A 10 -1.01 24.76 3.03
N ILE A 11 -2.19 25.38 2.94
CA ILE A 11 -3.46 24.67 2.82
C ILE A 11 -3.49 23.82 1.54
N ALA A 12 -3.02 24.37 0.42
CA ALA A 12 -2.94 23.65 -0.85
C ALA A 12 -2.01 22.42 -0.76
N VAL A 13 -0.85 22.56 -0.12
CA VAL A 13 0.11 21.48 0.09
C VAL A 13 -0.48 20.39 0.99
N VAL A 14 -1.13 20.77 2.09
CA VAL A 14 -1.80 19.81 2.99
C VAL A 14 -2.87 19.02 2.25
N PHE A 15 -3.67 19.69 1.42
CA PHE A 15 -4.70 19.01 0.62
C PHE A 15 -4.08 18.07 -0.44
N ALA A 16 -2.99 18.49 -1.08
CA ALA A 16 -2.27 17.67 -2.04
C ALA A 16 -1.70 16.40 -1.40
N TRP A 17 -1.17 16.48 -0.17
CA TRP A 17 -0.70 15.30 0.57
C TRP A 17 -1.82 14.30 0.86
N GLN A 18 -2.99 14.77 1.24
CA GLN A 18 -4.13 13.88 1.50
C GLN A 18 -4.55 13.13 0.23
N LEU A 19 -4.62 13.83 -0.92
CA LEU A 19 -4.89 13.19 -2.20
C LEU A 19 -3.80 12.17 -2.58
N GLN A 20 -2.54 12.53 -2.39
CA GLN A 20 -1.42 11.66 -2.68
C GLN A 20 -1.48 10.36 -1.85
N MET A 21 -1.79 10.47 -0.56
CA MET A 21 -1.96 9.30 0.32
C MET A 21 -3.09 8.37 -0.16
N ILE A 22 -4.22 8.93 -0.59
CA ILE A 22 -5.34 8.14 -1.14
C ILE A 22 -4.93 7.38 -2.41
N VAL A 23 -4.18 8.02 -3.31
CA VAL A 23 -3.69 7.36 -4.54
C VAL A 23 -2.68 6.26 -4.21
N SER A 24 -1.77 6.52 -3.27
CA SER A 24 -0.76 5.54 -2.84
C SER A 24 -1.37 4.31 -2.15
N SER A 25 -2.38 4.48 -1.28
CA SER A 25 -3.12 3.34 -0.69
C SER A 25 -3.86 2.54 -1.73
N PHE A 26 -4.54 3.20 -2.66
CA PHE A 26 -5.27 2.53 -3.73
C PHE A 26 -4.34 1.61 -4.54
N TYR A 27 -3.18 2.12 -4.95
CA TYR A 27 -2.19 1.33 -5.68
C TYR A 27 -1.60 0.18 -4.82
N SER A 28 -1.29 0.46 -3.56
CA SER A 28 -0.78 -0.54 -2.62
C SER A 28 -1.79 -1.68 -2.39
N ALA A 29 -3.07 -1.35 -2.18
CA ALA A 29 -4.15 -2.31 -2.01
C ALA A 29 -4.39 -3.13 -3.29
N LEU A 30 -4.34 -2.52 -4.48
CA LEU A 30 -4.48 -3.24 -5.75
C LEU A 30 -3.35 -4.25 -5.95
N ARG A 31 -2.13 -3.85 -5.65
CA ARG A 31 -0.96 -4.73 -5.72
C ARG A 31 -1.05 -5.86 -4.68
N GLY A 32 -1.48 -5.54 -3.46
CA GLY A 32 -1.71 -6.52 -2.40
C GLY A 32 -2.79 -7.54 -2.76
N GLY A 33 -3.93 -7.09 -3.31
CA GLY A 33 -5.03 -7.96 -3.74
C GLY A 33 -4.60 -8.95 -4.83
N LYS A 34 -3.83 -8.50 -5.83
CA LYS A 34 -3.30 -9.38 -6.89
C LYS A 34 -2.32 -10.43 -6.36
N LEU A 35 -1.47 -10.06 -5.40
CA LEU A 35 -0.52 -10.99 -4.79
C LEU A 35 -1.21 -12.05 -3.92
N ILE A 36 -2.25 -11.64 -3.18
CA ILE A 36 -3.04 -12.57 -2.36
C ILE A 36 -3.85 -13.51 -3.24
N GLY A 37 -4.48 -13.02 -4.33
CA GLY A 37 -5.17 -13.87 -5.31
C GLY A 37 -4.24 -14.96 -5.85
N GLY A 38 -3.15 -14.56 -6.50
CA GLY A 38 -2.19 -15.52 -7.07
C GLY A 38 -1.58 -16.48 -6.05
N SER A 39 -1.30 -16.05 -4.81
CA SER A 39 -0.73 -16.93 -3.78
C SER A 39 -1.74 -17.92 -3.19
N ILE A 40 -3.02 -17.53 -3.02
CA ILE A 40 -4.08 -18.43 -2.56
C ILE A 40 -4.27 -19.55 -3.59
N PHE A 41 -4.33 -19.22 -4.87
CA PHE A 41 -4.47 -20.21 -5.95
C PHE A 41 -3.23 -21.08 -6.11
N GLY A 42 -2.02 -20.53 -5.96
CA GLY A 42 -0.79 -21.31 -5.92
C GLY A 42 -0.78 -22.33 -4.77
N LEU A 43 -1.14 -21.90 -3.55
CA LEU A 43 -1.23 -22.78 -2.38
C LEU A 43 -2.32 -23.85 -2.53
N LEU A 44 -3.47 -23.50 -3.12
CA LEU A 44 -4.53 -24.45 -3.42
C LEU A 44 -4.07 -25.51 -4.43
N ASN A 45 -3.34 -25.12 -5.47
CA ASN A 45 -2.80 -26.03 -6.47
C ASN A 45 -1.73 -26.96 -5.87
N ASP A 46 -0.80 -26.41 -5.10
CA ASP A 46 0.34 -27.16 -4.58
C ASP A 46 0.01 -28.05 -3.37
N LEU A 47 -0.96 -27.65 -2.52
CA LEU A 47 -1.26 -28.35 -1.27
C LEU A 47 -2.58 -29.13 -1.30
N VAL A 48 -3.61 -28.61 -1.98
CA VAL A 48 -4.98 -29.15 -1.89
C VAL A 48 -5.28 -30.14 -3.02
N ILE A 49 -4.88 -29.83 -4.25
CA ILE A 49 -5.10 -30.74 -5.41
C ILE A 49 -4.42 -32.11 -5.21
N PRO A 50 -3.16 -32.23 -4.75
CA PRO A 50 -2.53 -33.55 -4.58
C PRO A 50 -3.06 -34.35 -3.38
N ASN A 51 -3.67 -33.69 -2.39
CA ASN A 51 -4.19 -34.34 -1.17
C ASN A 51 -5.73 -34.48 -1.17
N MET A 52 -6.40 -34.12 -2.27
CA MET A 52 -7.86 -34.20 -2.34
C MET A 52 -8.34 -35.65 -2.47
N PRO A 53 -9.34 -36.09 -1.67
CA PRO A 53 -9.92 -37.40 -1.81
C PRO A 53 -10.51 -37.60 -3.22
N GLU A 54 -10.41 -38.82 -3.75
CA GLU A 54 -10.82 -39.13 -5.13
C GLU A 54 -12.30 -38.80 -5.41
N SER A 55 -13.12 -38.75 -4.35
CA SER A 55 -14.54 -38.33 -4.30
C SER A 55 -14.78 -36.83 -4.54
N ALA A 56 -13.73 -36.01 -4.60
CA ALA A 56 -13.87 -34.59 -4.84
C ALA A 56 -14.44 -34.34 -6.26
N PRO A 57 -15.43 -33.44 -6.40
CA PRO A 57 -16.06 -33.18 -7.68
C PRO A 57 -15.04 -32.74 -8.73
N SER A 58 -15.22 -33.15 -10.00
CA SER A 58 -14.27 -32.84 -11.08
C SER A 58 -14.01 -31.34 -11.26
N TRP A 59 -14.95 -30.47 -10.88
CA TRP A 59 -14.78 -29.01 -10.89
C TRP A 59 -13.78 -28.48 -9.86
N ALA A 60 -13.48 -29.25 -8.82
CA ALA A 60 -12.51 -28.91 -7.77
C ALA A 60 -11.08 -29.40 -8.10
N LYS A 61 -10.92 -30.29 -9.09
CA LYS A 61 -9.62 -30.84 -9.53
C LYS A 61 -9.08 -30.19 -10.81
N ILE A 62 -9.81 -29.22 -11.37
CA ILE A 62 -9.32 -28.47 -12.53
C ILE A 62 -8.13 -27.64 -12.04
N PRO A 63 -6.95 -27.72 -12.67
CA PRO A 63 -5.85 -26.82 -12.35
C PRO A 63 -6.36 -25.41 -12.56
N LEU A 64 -6.52 -24.68 -11.45
CA LEU A 64 -6.98 -23.30 -11.47
C LEU A 64 -5.84 -22.50 -12.11
N ASP A 65 -5.96 -22.32 -13.41
CA ASP A 65 -5.03 -21.53 -14.18
C ASP A 65 -5.14 -20.07 -13.72
N VAL A 66 -4.08 -19.61 -13.06
CA VAL A 66 -3.98 -18.32 -12.37
C VAL A 66 -4.27 -17.14 -13.31
N ASN A 67 -4.13 -17.34 -14.64
CA ASN A 67 -4.32 -16.28 -15.63
C ASN A 67 -5.70 -16.25 -16.30
N SER A 68 -6.54 -17.29 -16.16
CA SER A 68 -7.82 -17.37 -16.91
C SER A 68 -9.06 -17.47 -16.02
N SER A 69 -8.89 -17.65 -14.71
CA SER A 69 -10.01 -17.82 -13.80
C SER A 69 -10.55 -16.47 -13.31
N TYR A 70 -11.76 -16.10 -13.78
CA TYR A 70 -12.55 -14.97 -13.27
C TYR A 70 -12.71 -14.97 -11.73
N VAL A 71 -12.60 -16.15 -11.11
CA VAL A 71 -12.69 -16.32 -9.66
C VAL A 71 -11.50 -15.68 -8.94
N ASP A 72 -10.30 -15.69 -9.54
CA ASP A 72 -9.12 -15.04 -8.96
C ASP A 72 -9.25 -13.52 -8.97
N ASP A 73 -9.73 -12.95 -10.08
CA ASP A 73 -10.00 -11.51 -10.16
C ASP A 73 -11.04 -11.08 -9.11
N ILE A 74 -12.14 -11.83 -8.94
CA ILE A 74 -13.16 -11.52 -7.95
C ILE A 74 -12.58 -11.55 -6.53
N ILE A 75 -11.80 -12.58 -6.20
CA ILE A 75 -11.16 -12.70 -4.89
C ILE A 75 -10.15 -11.56 -4.69
N GLY A 76 -9.33 -11.26 -5.70
CA GLY A 76 -8.39 -10.15 -5.70
C GLY A 76 -9.07 -8.79 -5.48
N TYR A 77 -10.22 -8.54 -6.10
CA TYR A 77 -11.01 -7.33 -5.90
C TYR A 77 -11.65 -7.25 -4.50
N ILE A 78 -12.09 -8.38 -3.94
CA ILE A 78 -12.59 -8.43 -2.56
C ILE A 78 -11.48 -8.09 -1.57
N PHE A 79 -10.31 -8.71 -1.70
CA PHE A 79 -9.16 -8.41 -0.83
C PHE A 79 -8.62 -7.00 -1.03
N PHE A 80 -8.65 -6.49 -2.27
CA PHE A 80 -8.39 -5.07 -2.56
C PHE A 80 -9.36 -4.16 -1.80
N ALA A 81 -10.67 -4.41 -1.90
CA ALA A 81 -11.69 -3.58 -1.25
C ALA A 81 -11.53 -3.61 0.28
N ILE A 82 -11.23 -4.78 0.86
CA ILE A 82 -10.97 -4.94 2.29
C ILE A 82 -9.70 -4.17 2.71
N GLY A 83 -8.60 -4.32 1.96
CA GLY A 83 -7.33 -3.66 2.24
C GLY A 83 -7.38 -2.14 2.07
N PHE A 84 -8.16 -1.65 1.10
CA PHE A 84 -8.39 -0.22 0.91
C PHE A 84 -9.33 0.35 1.97
N ALA A 85 -10.42 -0.36 2.30
CA ALA A 85 -11.35 0.07 3.35
C ALA A 85 -10.70 0.08 4.74
N SER A 86 -9.79 -0.87 5.04
CA SER A 86 -9.06 -0.86 6.30
C SER A 86 -8.09 0.33 6.40
N GLN A 87 -7.39 0.67 5.31
CA GLN A 87 -6.51 1.84 5.25
C GLN A 87 -7.28 3.17 5.42
N LEU A 88 -8.45 3.30 4.77
CA LEU A 88 -9.31 4.47 4.95
C LEU A 88 -9.88 4.58 6.37
N ARG A 89 -10.25 3.44 6.98
CA ARG A 89 -10.80 3.42 8.35
C ARG A 89 -9.77 3.78 9.40
N SER A 90 -8.52 3.36 9.21
CA SER A 90 -7.42 3.71 10.11
C SER A 90 -6.81 5.08 9.79
N TRP A 91 -7.32 5.83 8.80
CA TRP A 91 -6.68 7.08 8.35
C TRP A 91 -5.19 6.91 8.06
N PHE A 92 -4.80 5.75 7.52
CA PHE A 92 -3.41 5.40 7.24
C PHE A 92 -2.51 5.34 8.48
N ASP A 93 -3.11 5.33 9.67
CA ASP A 93 -2.40 5.13 10.93
C ASP A 93 -1.99 3.67 11.08
N VAL A 94 -0.83 3.44 11.68
CA VAL A 94 -0.28 2.11 11.90
C VAL A 94 -0.73 1.65 13.29
N PRO A 95 -1.68 0.70 13.40
CA PRO A 95 -2.11 0.25 14.71
C PRO A 95 -1.00 -0.52 15.42
N PHE A 96 -0.85 -0.28 16.71
CA PHE A 96 -0.01 -1.09 17.60
C PHE A 96 -0.45 -2.58 17.53
N PRO A 97 0.46 -3.56 17.34
CA PRO A 97 1.91 -3.52 17.50
C PRO A 97 2.73 -3.44 16.20
N LEU A 98 2.12 -3.22 15.02
CA LEU A 98 2.88 -3.12 13.76
C LEU A 98 3.91 -1.99 13.80
N ASP A 99 3.65 -0.94 14.58
CA ASP A 99 4.58 0.15 14.87
C ASP A 99 5.91 -0.34 15.48
N ILE A 100 5.88 -1.38 16.33
CA ILE A 100 7.11 -1.96 16.91
C ILE A 100 7.95 -2.69 15.85
N VAL A 101 7.31 -3.40 14.92
CA VAL A 101 8.03 -4.09 13.83
C VAL A 101 8.63 -3.08 12.86
N LEU A 102 7.95 -1.95 12.64
CA LEU A 102 8.38 -0.89 11.75
C LEU A 102 9.29 0.14 12.41
N LEU A 103 9.45 0.14 13.74
CA LEU A 103 10.33 1.05 14.49
C LEU A 103 11.72 1.26 13.85
N PRO A 104 12.44 0.23 13.37
CA PRO A 104 13.72 0.42 12.71
C PRO A 104 13.60 1.29 11.45
N VAL A 105 12.56 1.06 10.65
CA VAL A 105 12.29 1.81 9.42
C VAL A 105 11.79 3.21 9.73
N THR A 106 10.90 3.38 10.72
CA THR A 106 10.40 4.68 11.17
C THR A 106 11.54 5.55 11.71
N ALA A 107 12.49 4.97 12.45
CA ALA A 107 13.68 5.67 12.93
C ALA A 107 14.61 6.09 11.78
N PHE A 108 14.82 5.22 10.78
CA PHE A 108 15.59 5.55 9.57
C PHE A 108 14.92 6.65 8.75
N GLU A 109 13.61 6.61 8.59
CA GLU A 109 12.86 7.65 7.89
C GLU A 109 13.00 9.00 8.61
N TYR A 110 12.89 9.01 9.95
CA TYR A 110 13.08 10.21 10.74
C TYR A 110 14.50 10.76 10.62
N PHE A 111 15.51 9.88 10.62
CA PHE A 111 16.90 10.23 10.40
C PHE A 111 17.15 10.83 9.00
N LEU A 112 16.60 10.22 7.94
CA LEU A 112 16.71 10.73 6.57
C LEU A 112 16.00 12.07 6.39
N ARG A 113 14.80 12.24 6.98
CA ARG A 113 14.09 13.53 6.99
C ARG A 113 14.89 14.60 7.72
N TYR A 114 15.54 14.24 8.83
CA TYR A 114 16.46 15.12 9.53
C TYR A 114 17.63 15.52 8.63
N GLU A 115 18.35 14.57 8.02
CA GLU A 115 19.49 14.89 7.15
C GLU A 115 19.11 15.73 5.92
N ILE A 116 17.95 15.49 5.31
CA ILE A 116 17.48 16.33 4.19
C ILE A 116 17.14 17.73 4.70
N THR A 117 16.47 17.86 5.84
CA THR A 117 16.08 19.17 6.37
C THR A 117 17.30 20.00 6.81
N PHE A 118 18.29 19.37 7.44
CA PHE A 118 19.52 20.05 7.89
C PHE A 118 20.59 20.15 6.80
N GLY A 119 20.64 19.19 5.89
CA GLY A 119 21.52 19.20 4.71
C GLY A 119 21.10 20.27 3.70
N ASP A 120 19.80 20.50 3.52
CA ASP A 120 19.28 21.58 2.67
C ASP A 120 19.42 22.96 3.35
N ALA A 121 19.36 23.02 4.69
CA ALA A 121 19.70 24.22 5.46
C ALA A 121 21.21 24.54 5.44
N ALA A 122 22.08 23.53 5.35
CA ALA A 122 23.53 23.69 5.27
C ALA A 122 24.05 23.94 3.84
N SER A 123 23.29 23.56 2.80
CA SER A 123 23.66 23.73 1.39
C SER A 123 23.46 25.16 0.86
N GLY A 124 22.83 26.07 1.63
CA GLY A 124 22.73 27.49 1.27
C GLY A 124 22.00 27.76 -0.05
N GLY A 125 20.96 26.98 -0.36
CA GLY A 125 20.17 27.09 -1.59
C GLY A 125 19.22 28.28 -1.66
N TRP A 126 19.73 29.51 -1.53
CA TRP A 126 19.11 30.71 -2.07
C TRP A 126 20.02 31.30 -3.15
N PRO A 127 19.70 31.20 -4.44
CA PRO A 127 20.21 32.17 -5.38
C PRO A 127 19.45 33.46 -5.10
N ALA A 128 20.11 34.38 -4.41
CA ALA A 128 19.71 35.78 -4.35
C ALA A 128 19.39 36.27 -5.77
N LEU A 129 18.22 36.89 -5.89
CA LEU A 129 17.76 37.61 -7.06
C LEU A 129 18.88 38.50 -7.63
N LYS A 130 19.18 38.32 -8.91
CA LYS A 130 19.60 39.39 -9.82
C LYS A 130 18.75 39.32 -11.07
#